data_AF-A0A7W1YEB8-F1
#
_entry.id   AF-A0A7W1YEB8-F1
#
_cell.length_a   1.000
_cell.length_b   1.000
_cell.length_c   1.000
_cell.angle_alpha   90.00
_cell.angle_beta   90.00
_cell.angle_gamma   90.00
#
_symmetry.space_group_name_H-M   'P 1'
#
loop_
_entity.id
_entity.type
_entity.pdbx_description
1 polymer ?
#
loop_
_entity_poly.entity_id
_entity_poly.type
_entity_poly.pdbx_seq_one_letter_code
_entity_poly.pdbx_strand_id
1 'polypeptide(L)'
;MKKSVLGVLAVLAVSVAAFGQTVIRVGAFPNITHAQAMVGKNNGYFEKTLGPNVKIEWKTFNAGPAAIEALFSGAIDMTYVGPNPTIAGYTRSNGEALRVIAGAASGGAALVVRNDSGINKPEDFHGKKVASPQLGNTQDVA
;
A
#
# COMPACT_ATOMS: atom_id res chain seq x y z
N MET A 1 -72.51 28.91 5.80
CA MET A 1 -71.33 29.46 5.11
C MET A 1 -70.09 29.15 5.94
N LYS A 2 -69.36 28.08 5.63
CA LYS A 2 -68.08 27.73 6.28
C LYS A 2 -66.99 27.86 5.21
N LYS A 3 -66.08 28.82 5.36
CA LYS A 3 -64.93 29.00 4.46
C LYS A 3 -63.77 28.17 5.03
N SER A 4 -63.43 27.08 4.35
CA SER A 4 -62.27 26.26 4.67
C SER A 4 -61.03 26.91 4.07
N VAL A 5 -60.08 27.34 4.91
CA VAL A 5 -58.78 27.84 4.48
C VAL A 5 -57.85 26.64 4.34
N LEU A 6 -57.42 26.36 3.11
CA LEU A 6 -56.44 25.33 2.80
C LEU A 6 -55.04 25.95 2.91
N GLY A 7 -54.30 25.60 3.97
CA GLY A 7 -52.92 26.03 4.16
C GLY A 7 -51.96 25.14 3.36
N VAL A 8 -51.21 25.73 2.43
CA VAL A 8 -50.14 25.05 1.69
C VAL A 8 -48.88 25.10 2.55
N LEU A 9 -48.43 23.92 3.02
CA LEU A 9 -47.12 23.76 3.65
C LEU A 9 -46.06 23.62 2.54
N ALA A 10 -45.23 24.64 2.34
CA ALA A 10 -44.05 24.55 1.50
C ALA A 10 -42.92 23.89 2.30
N VAL A 11 -42.56 22.66 1.96
CA VAL A 11 -41.38 21.99 2.50
C VAL A 11 -40.16 22.45 1.70
N LEU A 12 -39.29 23.25 2.31
CA LEU A 12 -37.96 23.52 1.77
C LEU A 12 -37.12 22.25 1.87
N ALA A 13 -36.88 21.60 0.74
CA ALA A 13 -35.87 20.56 0.63
C ALA A 13 -34.48 21.22 0.66
N VAL A 14 -33.82 21.18 1.82
CA VAL A 14 -32.40 21.51 1.92
C VAL A 14 -31.62 20.38 1.26
N SER A 15 -31.05 20.63 0.08
CA SER A 15 -30.13 19.71 -0.57
C SER A 15 -28.84 19.63 0.26
N VAL A 16 -28.70 18.59 1.07
CA VAL A 16 -27.41 18.24 1.67
C VAL A 16 -26.50 17.79 0.53
N ALA A 17 -25.44 18.54 0.27
CA ALA A 17 -24.41 18.12 -0.67
C ALA A 17 -23.85 16.78 -0.19
N ALA A 18 -24.05 15.73 -0.99
CA ALA A 18 -23.45 14.43 -0.73
C ALA A 18 -21.93 14.60 -0.90
N PHE A 19 -21.19 14.60 0.21
CA PHE A 19 -19.74 14.48 0.16
C PHE A 19 -19.41 13.13 -0.47
N GLY A 20 -18.88 13.14 -1.69
CA GLY A 20 -18.45 11.93 -2.38
C GLY A 20 -17.41 11.18 -1.55
N GLN A 21 -17.56 9.86 -1.46
CA GLN A 21 -16.60 8.99 -0.77
C GLN A 21 -15.24 9.09 -1.46
N THR A 22 -14.20 9.47 -0.71
CA THR A 22 -12.82 9.49 -1.18
C THR A 22 -12.25 8.08 -1.10
N VAL A 23 -11.73 7.56 -2.22
CA VAL A 23 -11.11 6.23 -2.27
C VAL A 23 -9.60 6.39 -2.37
N ILE A 24 -8.86 5.72 -1.49
CA ILE A 24 -7.40 5.65 -1.52
C ILE A 24 -6.99 4.20 -1.78
N ARG A 25 -6.23 3.97 -2.86
CA ARG A 25 -5.80 2.63 -3.29
C ARG A 25 -4.40 2.38 -2.75
N VAL A 26 -4.27 1.45 -1.83
CA VAL A 26 -3.03 1.18 -1.10
C VAL A 26 -2.46 -0.17 -1.50
N GLY A 27 -1.22 -0.17 -1.98
CA GLY A 27 -0.43 -1.37 -2.20
C GLY A 27 0.18 -1.89 -0.89
N ALA A 28 -0.05 -3.16 -0.58
CA ALA A 28 0.47 -3.83 0.61
C ALA A 28 1.15 -5.16 0.26
N PHE A 29 2.02 -5.61 1.15
CA PHE A 29 2.75 -6.87 1.00
C PHE A 29 2.49 -7.74 2.22
N PRO A 30 2.15 -9.03 2.04
CA PRO A 30 1.90 -9.93 3.15
C PRO A 30 3.23 -10.47 3.70
N ASN A 31 4.11 -9.57 4.16
CA ASN A 31 5.42 -9.90 4.72
C ASN A 31 5.70 -9.14 6.02
N ILE A 32 6.64 -9.66 6.82
CA ILE A 32 6.95 -9.15 8.17
C ILE A 32 7.50 -7.72 8.11
N THR A 33 8.32 -7.41 7.11
CA THR A 33 8.94 -6.08 6.95
C THR A 33 7.92 -4.97 6.69
N HIS A 34 6.71 -5.29 6.20
CA HIS A 34 5.63 -4.33 5.92
C HIS A 34 4.40 -4.55 6.83
N ALA A 35 4.61 -5.08 8.04
CA ALA A 35 3.52 -5.46 8.95
C ALA A 35 2.54 -4.33 9.30
N GLN A 36 2.98 -3.07 9.27
CA GLN A 36 2.19 -1.88 9.59
C GLN A 36 0.94 -1.78 8.70
N ALA A 37 1.07 -2.07 7.40
CA ALA A 37 -0.03 -2.07 6.46
C ALA A 37 -1.09 -3.12 6.84
N MET A 38 -0.61 -4.33 7.17
CA MET A 38 -1.47 -5.47 7.49
C MET A 38 -2.18 -5.29 8.83
N VAL A 39 -1.44 -4.84 9.86
CA VAL A 39 -1.99 -4.57 11.19
C VAL A 39 -2.99 -3.42 11.14
N GLY A 40 -2.64 -2.31 10.49
CA GLY A 40 -3.53 -1.16 10.38
C GLY A 40 -4.79 -1.46 9.58
N LYS A 41 -4.69 -2.25 8.51
CA LYS A 41 -5.84 -2.78 7.76
C LYS A 41 -6.73 -3.65 8.64
N ASN A 42 -6.14 -4.67 9.28
CA ASN A 42 -6.91 -5.64 10.05
C ASN A 42 -7.63 -5.02 11.24
N ASN A 43 -7.01 -4.01 11.86
CA ASN A 43 -7.56 -3.33 13.03
C ASN A 43 -8.39 -2.08 12.67
N GLY A 44 -8.53 -1.75 11.38
CA GLY A 44 -9.28 -0.58 10.89
C GLY A 44 -8.72 0.77 11.33
N TYR A 45 -7.42 0.83 11.65
CA TYR A 45 -6.80 2.05 12.18
C TYR A 45 -6.80 3.18 11.17
N PHE A 46 -6.53 2.88 9.90
CA PHE A 46 -6.42 3.90 8.87
C PHE A 46 -7.77 4.56 8.56
N GLU A 47 -8.82 3.78 8.29
CA GLU A 47 -10.16 4.34 8.04
C GLU A 47 -10.69 5.11 9.26
N LYS A 48 -10.44 4.60 10.48
CA LYS A 48 -10.82 5.30 11.72
C LYS A 48 -10.14 6.67 11.85
N THR A 49 -8.87 6.78 11.48
CA THR A 49 -8.11 8.03 11.55
C THR A 49 -8.46 8.99 10.41
N LEU A 50 -8.71 8.48 9.20
CA LEU A 50 -9.02 9.29 8.02
C LEU A 50 -10.48 9.79 7.99
N GLY A 51 -11.37 9.12 8.73
CA GLY A 51 -12.76 9.52 8.90
C GLY A 51 -13.73 8.80 7.97
N PRO A 52 -15.04 8.98 8.20
CA PRO A 52 -16.09 8.14 7.60
C PRO A 52 -16.25 8.30 6.07
N ASN A 53 -15.72 9.39 5.50
CA ASN A 53 -15.81 9.67 4.07
C ASN A 53 -14.65 9.07 3.27
N VAL A 54 -13.72 8.35 3.92
CA VAL A 54 -12.57 7.73 3.26
C VAL A 54 -12.70 6.21 3.26
N LYS A 55 -12.52 5.60 2.09
CA LYS A 55 -12.41 4.16 1.90
C LYS A 55 -11.02 3.81 1.43
N ILE A 56 -10.42 2.79 2.03
CA ILE A 56 -9.14 2.25 1.56
C ILE A 56 -9.39 0.99 0.75
N GLU A 57 -8.86 0.97 -0.47
CA GLU A 57 -8.84 -0.20 -1.33
C GLU A 57 -7.46 -0.83 -1.34
N TRP A 58 -7.36 -2.03 -0.78
CA TRP A 58 -6.09 -2.72 -0.63
C TRP A 58 -5.78 -3.58 -1.86
N LYS A 59 -4.59 -3.42 -2.42
CA LYS A 59 -4.03 -4.33 -3.42
C LYS A 59 -2.78 -5.01 -2.86
N THR A 60 -2.74 -6.33 -2.99
CA THR A 60 -1.63 -7.12 -2.48
C THR A 60 -0.60 -7.35 -3.57
N PHE A 61 0.68 -7.17 -3.24
CA PHE A 61 1.81 -7.42 -4.13
C PHE A 61 2.78 -8.41 -3.49
N ASN A 62 3.50 -9.14 -4.34
CA ASN A 62 4.53 -10.08 -3.89
C ASN A 62 5.95 -9.48 -3.94
N ALA A 63 6.18 -8.47 -4.79
CA ALA A 63 7.49 -7.85 -4.96
C ALA A 63 7.40 -6.37 -5.42
N GLY A 64 8.44 -5.61 -5.08
CA GLY A 64 8.49 -4.16 -5.23
C GLY A 64 8.37 -3.65 -6.67
N PRO A 65 9.00 -4.26 -7.69
CA PRO A 65 8.87 -3.82 -9.07
C PRO A 65 7.41 -3.76 -9.55
N ALA A 66 6.61 -4.79 -9.24
CA ALA A 66 5.19 -4.81 -9.59
C ALA A 66 4.38 -3.70 -8.89
N ALA A 67 4.72 -3.37 -7.64
CA ALA A 67 4.07 -2.26 -6.93
C ALA A 67 4.44 -0.90 -7.53
N ILE A 68 5.70 -0.73 -7.96
CA ILE A 68 6.15 0.47 -8.66
C ILE A 68 5.42 0.62 -10.01
N GLU A 69 5.31 -0.45 -10.79
CA GLU A 69 4.54 -0.45 -12.04
C GLU A 69 3.07 -0.05 -11.82
N ALA A 70 2.44 -0.58 -10.76
CA ALA A 70 1.08 -0.21 -10.39
C ALA A 70 0.94 1.25 -9.96
N LEU A 71 1.96 1.83 -9.31
CA LEU A 71 2.00 3.26 -8.99
C LEU A 71 2.06 4.09 -10.28
N PHE A 72 2.95 3.72 -11.20
CA PHE A 72 3.10 4.40 -12.49
C PHE A 72 1.85 4.35 -13.37
N SER A 73 1.13 3.23 -13.35
CA SER A 73 -0.12 3.10 -14.11
C SER A 73 -1.30 3.81 -13.42
N GLY A 74 -1.10 4.40 -12.24
CA GLY A 74 -2.17 4.94 -11.41
C GLY A 74 -3.14 3.87 -10.93
N ALA A 75 -2.73 2.60 -10.82
CA ALA A 75 -3.56 1.52 -10.28
C ALA A 75 -3.58 1.50 -8.73
N ILE A 76 -2.58 2.12 -8.10
CA ILE A 76 -2.52 2.42 -6.66
C ILE A 76 -2.03 3.87 -6.47
N ASP A 77 -2.38 4.46 -5.33
CA ASP A 77 -2.02 5.84 -4.96
C ASP A 77 -0.79 5.88 -4.05
N MET A 78 -0.59 4.82 -3.24
CA MET A 78 0.55 4.71 -2.33
C MET A 78 0.86 3.24 -2.02
N THR A 79 2.09 2.97 -1.57
CA THR A 79 2.49 1.62 -1.15
C THR A 79 3.65 1.64 -0.16
N TYR A 80 3.77 0.57 0.62
CA TYR A 80 4.98 0.26 1.39
C TYR A 80 5.97 -0.45 0.48
N VAL A 81 7.17 0.06 0.32
CA VAL A 81 8.15 -0.53 -0.59
C VAL A 81 9.58 -0.37 -0.08
N GLY A 82 10.44 -1.32 -0.44
CA GLY A 82 11.86 -1.29 -0.08
C GLY A 82 12.67 -0.24 -0.84
N PRO A 83 13.94 -0.02 -0.43
CA PRO A 83 14.79 1.02 -0.99
C PRO A 83 15.10 0.81 -2.49
N ASN A 84 15.44 -0.41 -2.93
CA ASN A 84 15.85 -0.64 -4.33
C ASN A 84 14.73 -0.33 -5.34
N PRO A 85 13.49 -0.86 -5.18
CA PRO A 85 12.40 -0.50 -6.08
C PRO A 85 12.05 1.00 -6.01
N THR A 86 12.19 1.62 -4.84
CA THR A 86 11.99 3.07 -4.67
C THR A 86 12.99 3.87 -5.50
N ILE A 87 14.29 3.56 -5.40
CA ILE A 87 15.34 4.21 -6.18
C ILE A 87 15.14 3.96 -7.68
N ALA A 88 14.80 2.74 -8.08
CA ALA A 88 14.53 2.40 -9.47
C ALA A 88 13.35 3.22 -10.04
N GLY A 89 12.24 3.29 -9.31
CA GLY A 89 11.08 4.09 -9.68
C GLY A 89 11.36 5.60 -9.69
N TYR A 90 12.11 6.09 -8.70
CA TYR A 90 12.52 7.48 -8.63
C TYR A 90 13.38 7.86 -9.82
N THR A 91 14.43 7.08 -10.10
CA THR A 91 15.35 7.33 -11.22
C THR A 91 14.63 7.27 -12.56
N ARG A 92 13.76 6.27 -12.77
CA ARG A 92 12.97 6.12 -14.00
C ARG A 92 12.04 7.29 -14.27
N SER A 93 11.52 7.92 -13.21
CA SER A 93 10.59 9.04 -13.31
C SER A 93 11.24 10.41 -13.18
N ASN A 94 12.58 10.46 -13.03
CA ASN A 94 13.27 11.68 -12.61
C ASN A 94 12.63 12.31 -11.34
N GLY A 95 12.15 11.45 -10.45
CA GLY A 95 11.41 11.80 -9.25
C GLY A 95 9.95 12.17 -9.46
N GLU A 96 9.41 12.35 -10.66
CA GLU A 96 8.06 12.91 -10.81
C GLU A 96 6.94 11.98 -10.33
N ALA A 97 7.13 10.67 -10.43
CA ALA A 97 6.05 9.70 -10.20
C ALA A 97 5.88 9.29 -8.72
N LEU A 98 6.87 9.53 -7.87
CA LEU A 98 6.81 9.09 -6.48
C LEU A 98 7.54 10.01 -5.50
N ARG A 99 7.09 9.96 -4.25
CA ARG A 99 7.66 10.68 -3.11
C ARG A 99 7.74 9.72 -1.93
N VAL A 100 8.84 9.75 -1.18
CA VAL A 100 8.97 9.02 0.09
C VAL A 100 8.38 9.88 1.19
N ILE A 101 7.33 9.40 1.85
CA ILE A 101 6.59 10.16 2.87
C ILE A 101 7.05 9.86 4.30
N ALA A 102 7.48 8.63 4.58
CA ALA A 102 7.89 8.17 5.89
C ALA A 102 8.70 6.87 5.80
N GLY A 103 9.58 6.64 6.76
CA GLY A 103 10.16 5.33 7.00
C GLY A 103 9.15 4.41 7.70
N ALA A 104 9.07 3.15 7.28
CA ALA A 104 8.18 2.16 7.88
C ALA A 104 8.95 1.12 8.70
N ALA A 105 10.04 0.58 8.18
CA ALA A 105 10.82 -0.49 8.79
C ALA A 105 12.33 -0.20 8.74
N SER A 106 13.07 -0.84 9.63
CA SER A 106 14.54 -0.82 9.71
C SER A 106 15.06 -2.25 9.91
N GLY A 107 16.29 -2.54 9.49
CA GLY A 107 16.94 -3.85 9.72
C GLY A 107 17.30 -4.67 8.48
N GLY A 108 16.97 -4.21 7.27
CA GLY A 108 17.44 -4.84 6.02
C GLY A 108 16.77 -6.19 5.68
N ALA A 109 17.49 -7.04 4.95
CA ALA A 109 17.05 -8.38 4.54
C ALA A 109 17.95 -9.46 5.14
N ALA A 110 17.36 -10.60 5.48
CA ALA A 110 18.08 -11.79 5.94
C ALA A 110 17.77 -12.98 5.05
N LEU A 111 18.73 -13.88 4.90
CA LEU A 111 18.54 -15.13 4.19
C LEU A 111 18.06 -16.21 5.16
N VAL A 112 16.96 -16.87 4.80
CA VAL A 112 16.46 -18.02 5.54
C VAL A 112 17.02 -19.28 4.91
N VAL A 113 17.71 -20.06 5.72
CA VAL A 113 18.34 -21.32 5.31
C VAL A 113 17.59 -22.47 5.97
N ARG A 114 17.30 -23.52 5.21
CA ARG A 114 16.71 -24.74 5.78
C ARG A 114 17.73 -25.45 6.68
N ASN A 115 17.29 -25.94 7.83
CA ASN A 115 18.16 -26.65 8.79
C ASN A 115 18.88 -27.86 8.18
N ASP A 116 18.29 -28.51 7.18
CA ASP A 116 18.83 -29.69 6.49
C ASP A 116 19.53 -29.37 5.16
N SER A 117 19.78 -28.09 4.85
CA SER A 117 20.45 -27.67 3.61
C SER A 117 21.96 -27.92 3.58
N GLY A 118 22.56 -28.18 4.75
CA GLY A 118 24.01 -28.29 4.91
C GLY A 118 24.76 -26.94 4.82
N ILE A 119 24.04 -25.81 4.81
CA ILE A 119 24.61 -24.47 4.77
C ILE A 119 24.70 -23.91 6.19
N ASN A 120 25.92 -23.73 6.69
CA ASN A 120 26.20 -23.23 8.04
C ASN A 120 27.10 -21.99 8.05
N LYS A 121 27.81 -21.72 6.94
CA LYS A 121 28.70 -20.59 6.76
C LYS A 121 28.65 -20.06 5.31
N PRO A 122 29.11 -18.83 5.04
CA PRO A 122 29.00 -18.22 3.71
C PRO A 122 29.59 -19.05 2.56
N GLU A 123 30.66 -19.81 2.80
CA GLU A 123 31.33 -20.59 1.76
C GLU A 123 30.45 -21.74 1.24
N ASP A 124 29.49 -22.22 2.04
CA ASP A 124 28.63 -23.34 1.68
C ASP A 124 27.61 -22.97 0.58
N PHE A 125 27.46 -21.67 0.27
CA PHE A 125 26.64 -21.17 -0.84
C PHE A 125 27.26 -21.40 -2.22
N HIS A 126 28.55 -21.75 -2.30
CA HIS A 126 29.20 -21.94 -3.59
C HIS A 126 28.49 -23.02 -4.44
N GLY A 127 28.13 -22.65 -5.66
CA GLY A 127 27.40 -23.52 -6.59
C GLY A 127 25.94 -23.79 -6.21
N LYS A 128 25.40 -23.15 -5.17
CA LYS A 128 23.97 -23.24 -4.79
C LYS A 128 23.14 -22.24 -5.57
N LYS A 129 21.83 -22.53 -5.65
CA LYS A 129 20.83 -21.59 -6.19
C LYS A 129 20.16 -20.87 -5.03
N VAL A 130 20.09 -19.54 -5.12
CA VAL A 130 19.41 -18.69 -4.14
C VAL A 130 18.11 -18.18 -4.76
N ALA A 131 16.99 -18.37 -4.06
CA ALA A 131 15.70 -17.84 -4.49
C ALA A 131 15.51 -16.41 -3.96
N SER A 132 15.07 -15.49 -4.81
CA SER A 132 14.61 -14.15 -4.44
C SER A 132 13.15 -13.95 -4.90
N PRO A 133 12.39 -13.01 -4.31
CA PRO A 133 10.98 -12.85 -4.64
C PRO A 133 10.71 -12.42 -6.10
N GLN A 134 11.57 -11.57 -6.66
CA GLN A 134 11.53 -11.09 -8.05
C GLN A 134 12.88 -10.44 -8.37
N LEU A 135 13.29 -10.46 -9.64
CA LEU A 135 14.43 -9.68 -10.13
C LEU A 135 14.23 -8.17 -9.94
N GLY A 136 15.26 -7.47 -9.47
CA GLY A 136 15.25 -6.04 -9.18
C GLY A 136 14.66 -5.71 -7.80
N ASN A 137 14.57 -6.69 -6.90
CA ASN A 137 14.08 -6.47 -5.54
C ASN A 137 15.22 -6.07 -4.59
N THR A 138 14.89 -5.80 -3.31
CA THR A 138 15.87 -5.38 -2.29
C THR A 138 17.07 -6.33 -2.18
N GLN A 139 16.89 -7.62 -2.45
CA GLN A 139 17.92 -8.65 -2.29
C GLN A 139 18.97 -8.66 -3.41
N ASP A 140 18.70 -8.02 -4.55
CA ASP A 140 19.56 -8.16 -5.75
C ASP A 140 20.67 -7.09 -5.83
N VAL A 141 20.71 -6.12 -4.92
CA VAL A 141 21.67 -5.00 -4.92
C VAL A 141 22.30 -4.78 -3.52
N ALA A 142 22.12 -5.73 -2.61
CA ALA A 142 22.67 -5.67 -1.25
C ALA A 142 24.13 -6.14 -1.20
#